data_AF-A0A7W0JHS1-F1
#
_entry.id   AF-A0A7W0JHS1-F1
#
_cell.length_a   1.000
_cell.length_b   1.000
_cell.length_c   1.000
_cell.angle_alpha   90.00
_cell.angle_beta   90.00
_cell.angle_gamma   90.00
#
_symmetry.space_group_name_H-M   'P 1'
#
loop_
_entity.id
_entity.type
_entity.pdbx_description
1 polymer ?
#
loop_
_entity_poly.entity_id
_entity_poly.type
_entity_poly.pdbx_seq_one_letter_code
_entity_poly.pdbx_strand_id
1 'polypeptide(L)'
;MLQSRLTFFAPLRIESEGAVLTGHIPVIPTNTQRPPGGGHPTGDTHMSFKSYLGKEFKIISNDARIRRDDDFSKSATYQPGEPLLAGCSVGDIKVIPKRTQVTVSDVKADAKRNVYVFVNPVDAEPNTPSGWTMAMNLEGGFLNETVGLAPASWALPPPGEHKTVTDKSAVIRDDRPAYASRGKTIPAGSFVHVLEASKDTKPAGKFVRVCAGTIDGESFTQGEEIGWTSASNLSDGCSDVYGSTEWADQQGMNACWRSGKFIGQKLLVSIVGTGGELEQITLESLEPYMRLVEEAAKVNLAVGLESGFRTYAKQKALHDGFLAKKPGFNLAARPGTSNHQHGQAFDFNTGGFDGNPVYDWLKKKGPSLGFIRTVNKEHWHWEYMPDEAPAFVKAKKFKLDKVKV
;
A
#
# COMPACT_ATOMS: atom_id res chain seq x y z
N MET A 1 1.84 -76.44 -31.24
CA MET A 1 1.73 -75.37 -32.26
C MET A 1 0.83 -74.28 -31.71
N LEU A 2 1.35 -73.07 -31.52
CA LEU A 2 0.67 -71.77 -31.70
C LEU A 2 1.68 -70.69 -31.27
N GLN A 3 2.24 -69.96 -32.24
CA GLN A 3 3.04 -68.76 -31.98
C GLN A 3 2.25 -67.55 -32.50
N SER A 4 1.72 -66.74 -31.60
CA SER A 4 1.14 -65.43 -31.92
C SER A 4 2.23 -64.36 -31.84
N ARG A 5 2.52 -63.73 -32.98
CA ARG A 5 3.39 -62.56 -33.06
C ARG A 5 2.63 -61.33 -32.53
N LEU A 6 3.28 -60.52 -31.69
CA LEU A 6 2.90 -59.11 -31.52
C LEU A 6 4.13 -58.22 -31.72
N THR A 7 3.98 -57.27 -32.64
CA THR A 7 4.99 -56.29 -33.03
C THR A 7 4.97 -55.08 -32.11
N PHE A 8 6.16 -54.54 -31.83
CA PHE A 8 6.31 -53.25 -31.16
C PHE A 8 5.77 -52.11 -32.04
N PHE A 9 5.04 -51.17 -31.42
CA PHE A 9 4.79 -49.85 -31.97
C PHE A 9 5.26 -48.79 -30.97
N ALA A 10 6.13 -47.88 -31.43
CA ALA A 10 6.50 -46.67 -30.69
C ALA A 10 5.40 -45.61 -30.86
N PRO A 11 5.13 -44.77 -29.84
CA PRO A 11 4.11 -43.73 -29.95
C PRO A 11 4.57 -42.55 -30.82
N LEU A 12 3.59 -41.99 -31.53
CA LEU A 12 3.69 -40.84 -32.44
C LEU A 12 4.25 -39.58 -31.76
N ARG A 13 5.01 -38.81 -32.56
CA ARG A 13 5.27 -37.39 -32.35
C ARG A 13 4.38 -36.61 -33.33
N ILE A 14 3.47 -35.78 -32.82
CA ILE A 14 2.77 -34.75 -33.60
C ILE A 14 2.88 -33.44 -32.83
N GLU A 15 3.22 -32.38 -33.54
CA GLU A 15 3.28 -31.00 -33.06
C GLU A 15 1.98 -30.28 -33.43
N SER A 16 1.43 -29.47 -32.52
CA SER A 16 0.59 -28.31 -32.89
C SER A 16 0.48 -27.30 -31.75
N GLU A 17 1.05 -26.12 -32.02
CA GLU A 17 0.54 -24.76 -31.76
C GLU A 17 -0.30 -24.44 -30.49
N GLY A 18 0.17 -23.40 -29.78
CA GLY A 18 -0.64 -22.18 -29.65
C GLY A 18 -1.57 -22.02 -28.43
N ALA A 19 -1.00 -21.61 -27.28
CA ALA A 19 -1.70 -20.72 -26.33
C ALA A 19 -0.70 -20.00 -25.41
N VAL A 20 -0.23 -18.82 -25.81
CA VAL A 20 0.54 -17.93 -24.92
C VAL A 20 -0.45 -17.17 -24.04
N LEU A 21 -0.50 -17.51 -22.75
CA LEU A 21 -1.24 -16.71 -21.76
C LEU A 21 -0.51 -15.38 -21.54
N THR A 22 -1.05 -14.32 -22.13
CA THR A 22 -0.58 -12.95 -22.03
C THR A 22 -0.79 -12.42 -20.62
N GLY A 23 0.31 -12.31 -19.85
CA GLY A 23 0.32 -11.58 -18.59
C GLY A 23 -0.12 -10.13 -18.82
N HIS A 24 -1.34 -9.80 -18.41
CA HIS A 24 -1.88 -8.46 -18.50
C HIS A 24 -1.12 -7.52 -17.55
N ILE A 25 -0.88 -6.31 -18.04
CA ILE A 25 -0.35 -5.20 -17.25
C ILE A 25 -1.46 -4.77 -16.28
N PRO A 26 -1.18 -4.60 -14.97
CA PRO A 26 -2.20 -4.20 -14.01
C PRO A 26 -2.61 -2.75 -14.26
N VAL A 27 -3.86 -2.55 -14.65
CA VAL A 27 -4.53 -1.25 -14.60
C VAL A 27 -4.95 -1.02 -13.15
N ILE A 28 -4.44 0.03 -12.51
CA ILE A 28 -4.95 0.51 -11.20
C ILE A 28 -6.44 0.79 -11.37
N PRO A 29 -7.34 0.33 -10.46
CA PRO A 29 -8.78 0.42 -10.67
C PRO A 29 -9.22 1.88 -10.87
N THR A 30 -9.59 2.20 -12.10
CA THR A 30 -10.29 3.44 -12.42
C THR A 30 -11.64 3.41 -11.71
N ASN A 31 -11.98 4.50 -11.01
CA ASN A 31 -13.27 4.61 -10.35
C ASN A 31 -14.38 4.79 -11.42
N THR A 32 -14.86 3.68 -11.97
CA THR A 32 -15.93 3.65 -12.98
C THR A 32 -17.13 2.84 -12.50
N GLN A 33 -17.87 3.42 -11.55
CA GLN A 33 -19.32 3.36 -11.61
C GLN A 33 -19.86 4.78 -11.80
N ARG A 34 -20.28 5.09 -13.04
CA ARG A 34 -21.04 6.29 -13.36
C ARG A 34 -22.36 5.87 -14.02
N PRO A 35 -23.52 6.46 -13.67
CA PRO A 35 -24.76 6.21 -14.38
C PRO A 35 -24.68 6.69 -15.85
N PRO A 36 -25.50 6.15 -16.76
CA PRO A 36 -25.48 6.57 -18.16
C PRO A 36 -26.12 7.97 -18.32
N GLY A 37 -25.29 8.98 -18.57
CA GLY A 37 -25.75 10.36 -18.79
C GLY A 37 -24.64 11.26 -19.33
N GLY A 38 -24.91 11.91 -20.47
CA GLY A 38 -23.92 12.58 -21.32
C GLY A 38 -23.04 13.68 -20.69
N GLY A 39 -21.85 13.83 -21.26
CA GLY A 39 -20.90 14.89 -20.96
C GLY A 39 -19.46 14.37 -20.95
N HIS A 40 -18.69 14.68 -22.00
CA HIS A 40 -17.24 14.47 -22.03
C HIS A 40 -16.57 15.54 -21.16
N PRO A 41 -15.81 15.19 -20.10
CA PRO A 41 -14.88 16.10 -19.47
C PRO A 41 -13.49 15.86 -20.05
N THR A 42 -12.90 16.89 -20.66
CA THR A 42 -11.44 17.00 -20.75
C THR A 42 -10.92 17.21 -19.33
N GLY A 43 -10.44 16.14 -18.69
CA GLY A 43 -10.05 16.17 -17.28
C GLY A 43 -8.63 15.67 -17.08
N ASP A 44 -7.79 16.50 -16.47
CA ASP A 44 -6.50 16.09 -15.93
C ASP A 44 -6.72 14.93 -14.94
N THR A 45 -6.10 13.78 -15.21
CA THR A 45 -6.21 12.59 -14.38
C THR A 45 -5.31 12.68 -13.15
N HIS A 46 -5.62 13.60 -12.25
CA HIS A 46 -5.00 13.66 -10.93
C HIS A 46 -5.39 12.42 -10.11
N MET A 47 -4.44 11.50 -9.93
CA MET A 47 -4.59 10.40 -8.98
C MET A 47 -4.38 10.91 -7.56
N SER A 48 -5.42 10.81 -6.73
CA SER A 48 -5.35 11.16 -5.31
C SER A 48 -4.92 9.96 -4.46
N PHE A 49 -4.02 10.17 -3.51
CA PHE A 49 -3.69 9.18 -2.48
C PHE A 49 -4.76 9.04 -1.38
N LYS A 50 -5.90 9.75 -1.47
CA LYS A 50 -7.03 9.67 -0.55
C LYS A 50 -8.14 8.81 -1.14
N SER A 51 -8.12 7.50 -0.89
CA SER A 51 -9.05 6.55 -1.51
C SER A 51 -10.50 6.70 -1.07
N TYR A 52 -10.75 7.45 0.01
CA TYR A 52 -12.08 7.67 0.58
C TYR A 52 -12.88 8.79 -0.11
N LEU A 53 -12.23 9.65 -0.90
CA LEU A 53 -12.90 10.79 -1.53
C LEU A 53 -13.92 10.31 -2.57
N GLY A 54 -15.16 10.80 -2.45
CA GLY A 54 -16.28 10.40 -3.30
C GLY A 54 -16.92 9.05 -2.94
N LYS A 55 -16.49 8.38 -1.86
CA LYS A 55 -17.19 7.22 -1.30
C LYS A 55 -18.22 7.63 -0.25
N GLU A 56 -19.31 6.87 -0.19
CA GLU A 56 -20.24 6.87 0.94
C GLU A 56 -19.91 5.75 1.93
N PHE A 57 -20.10 6.04 3.20
CA PHE A 57 -19.96 5.13 4.33
C PHE A 57 -21.23 5.18 5.19
N LYS A 58 -21.47 4.15 6.00
CA LYS A 58 -22.64 4.06 6.87
C LYS A 58 -22.24 4.11 8.33
N ILE A 59 -22.91 4.91 9.15
CA ILE A 59 -22.70 4.89 10.61
C ILE A 59 -23.29 3.60 11.21
N ILE A 60 -22.47 2.80 11.89
CA ILE A 60 -22.90 1.54 12.55
C ILE A 60 -22.93 1.64 14.09
N SER A 61 -22.26 2.63 14.67
CA SER A 61 -22.25 2.88 16.11
C SER A 61 -23.54 3.57 16.55
N ASN A 62 -24.11 3.17 17.69
CA ASN A 62 -25.18 3.92 18.37
C ASN A 62 -24.63 5.15 19.12
N ASP A 63 -23.30 5.26 19.28
CA ASP A 63 -22.62 6.29 20.05
C ASP A 63 -21.60 7.02 19.15
N ALA A 64 -22.01 7.33 17.91
CA ALA A 64 -21.20 8.03 16.92
C ALA A 64 -21.08 9.54 17.26
N ARG A 65 -20.43 9.83 18.39
CA ARG A 65 -20.24 11.20 18.91
C ARG A 65 -19.41 12.04 17.95
N ILE A 66 -19.84 13.27 17.72
CA ILE A 66 -18.99 14.32 17.17
C ILE A 66 -17.97 14.71 18.24
N ARG A 67 -16.73 14.91 17.83
CA ARG A 67 -15.60 15.37 18.63
C ARG A 67 -15.38 16.86 18.41
N ARG A 68 -14.75 17.51 19.38
CA ARG A 68 -14.33 18.90 19.21
C ARG A 68 -13.10 18.97 18.31
N ASP A 69 -13.08 19.91 17.38
CA ASP A 69 -11.99 20.17 16.45
C ASP A 69 -10.64 20.45 17.14
N ASP A 70 -10.66 20.98 18.37
CA ASP A 70 -9.48 21.29 19.17
C ASP A 70 -9.04 20.17 20.14
N ASP A 71 -9.92 19.20 20.43
CA ASP A 71 -9.67 18.13 21.39
C ASP A 71 -10.54 16.90 21.10
N PHE A 72 -9.97 15.93 20.36
CA PHE A 72 -10.66 14.70 20.00
C PHE A 72 -10.98 13.75 21.18
N SER A 73 -10.40 13.99 22.37
CA SER A 73 -10.80 13.25 23.57
C SER A 73 -12.21 13.68 24.05
N LYS A 74 -12.62 14.91 23.75
CA LYS A 74 -13.89 15.50 24.17
C LYS A 74 -14.93 15.42 23.07
N SER A 75 -16.20 15.28 23.47
CA SER A 75 -17.34 15.32 22.55
C SER A 75 -17.79 16.77 22.35
N ALA A 76 -18.27 17.10 21.16
CA ALA A 76 -18.95 18.37 20.90
C ALA A 76 -20.38 18.32 21.46
N THR A 77 -20.89 19.45 21.93
CA THR A 77 -22.26 19.61 22.44
C THR A 77 -22.99 20.71 21.69
N TYR A 78 -24.32 20.61 21.59
CA TYR A 78 -25.15 21.64 20.95
C TYR A 78 -25.05 22.96 21.71
N GLN A 79 -24.80 24.06 20.99
CA GLN A 79 -24.66 25.39 21.58
C GLN A 79 -25.98 26.19 21.52
N PRO A 80 -26.17 27.22 22.38
CA PRO A 80 -27.32 28.11 22.27
C PRO A 80 -27.43 28.74 20.87
N GLY A 81 -28.61 28.63 20.25
CA GLY A 81 -28.87 29.15 18.90
C GLY A 81 -28.46 28.23 17.75
N GLU A 82 -27.89 27.05 18.03
CA GLU A 82 -27.60 26.05 17.01
C GLU A 82 -28.88 25.25 16.61
N PRO A 83 -29.05 24.87 15.33
CA PRO A 83 -30.08 23.92 14.93
C PRO A 83 -29.92 22.57 15.66
N LEU A 84 -30.98 22.09 16.28
CA LEU A 84 -31.01 20.84 17.03
C LEU A 84 -31.58 19.71 16.16
N LEU A 85 -30.94 18.54 16.18
CA LEU A 85 -31.56 17.29 15.73
C LEU A 85 -32.79 16.98 16.60
N ALA A 86 -33.80 16.28 16.07
CA ALA A 86 -35.04 16.06 16.81
C ALA A 86 -34.79 15.28 18.12
N GLY A 87 -35.37 15.78 19.23
CA GLY A 87 -35.20 15.21 20.56
C GLY A 87 -33.92 15.62 21.30
N CYS A 88 -32.99 16.34 20.67
CA CYS A 88 -31.83 16.93 21.36
C CYS A 88 -32.14 18.30 21.98
N SER A 89 -31.37 18.65 23.01
CA SER A 89 -31.38 19.93 23.71
C SER A 89 -30.00 20.61 23.67
N VAL A 90 -29.96 21.92 23.94
CA VAL A 90 -28.70 22.65 24.14
C VAL A 90 -27.93 22.04 25.32
N GLY A 91 -26.64 21.78 25.12
CA GLY A 91 -25.78 21.07 26.08
C GLY A 91 -25.67 19.57 25.84
N ASP A 92 -26.59 18.94 25.10
CA ASP A 92 -26.48 17.51 24.74
C ASP A 92 -25.29 17.25 23.84
N ILE A 93 -24.70 16.05 23.95
CA ILE A 93 -23.65 15.58 23.05
C ILE A 93 -24.21 15.39 21.64
N LYS A 94 -23.53 15.95 20.65
CA LYS A 94 -23.84 15.72 19.24
C LYS A 94 -23.48 14.28 18.86
N VAL A 95 -24.46 13.53 18.40
CA VAL A 95 -24.32 12.15 17.93
C VAL A 95 -24.93 12.04 16.53
N ILE A 96 -24.26 11.34 15.62
CA ILE A 96 -24.83 11.01 14.31
C ILE A 96 -25.68 9.75 14.47
N PRO A 97 -26.95 9.74 14.04
CA PRO A 97 -27.80 8.55 14.12
C PRO A 97 -27.18 7.33 13.43
N LYS A 98 -27.43 6.15 14.00
CA LYS A 98 -27.05 4.89 13.36
C LYS A 98 -27.83 4.70 12.06
N ARG A 99 -27.15 4.14 11.04
CA ARG A 99 -27.59 3.97 9.65
C ARG A 99 -27.59 5.24 8.80
N THR A 100 -27.20 6.41 9.33
CA THR A 100 -26.94 7.59 8.51
C THR A 100 -25.84 7.29 7.49
N GLN A 101 -26.11 7.59 6.22
CA GLN A 101 -25.11 7.61 5.15
C GLN A 101 -24.27 8.89 5.28
N VAL A 102 -22.97 8.78 5.09
CA VAL A 102 -22.03 9.91 5.20
C VAL A 102 -20.97 9.85 4.12
N THR A 103 -20.50 11.01 3.65
CA THR A 103 -19.21 11.11 2.95
C THR A 103 -18.13 11.54 3.94
N VAL A 104 -16.87 11.20 3.67
CA VAL A 104 -15.71 11.67 4.46
C VAL A 104 -14.95 12.72 3.65
N SER A 105 -14.71 13.90 4.25
CA SER A 105 -14.01 15.00 3.59
C SER A 105 -12.59 15.24 4.11
N ASP A 106 -12.30 14.89 5.35
CA ASP A 106 -10.97 15.04 5.98
C ASP A 106 -10.71 13.91 6.98
N VAL A 107 -9.45 13.60 7.24
CA VAL A 107 -9.02 12.49 8.11
C VAL A 107 -7.79 12.90 8.91
N LYS A 108 -7.83 12.66 10.22
CA LYS A 108 -6.74 12.99 11.17
C LYS A 108 -6.49 11.81 12.11
N ALA A 109 -5.31 11.77 12.70
CA ALA A 109 -4.98 10.79 13.73
C ALA A 109 -4.43 11.50 14.98
N ASP A 110 -4.75 10.99 16.17
CA ASP A 110 -4.16 11.49 17.43
C ASP A 110 -2.74 10.95 17.67
N ALA A 111 -2.10 11.35 18.77
CA ALA A 111 -0.77 10.88 19.14
C ALA A 111 -0.69 9.36 19.47
N LYS A 112 -1.84 8.69 19.71
CA LYS A 112 -1.95 7.23 19.84
C LYS A 112 -2.26 6.56 18.50
N ARG A 113 -2.41 7.35 17.44
CA ARG A 113 -2.77 7.01 16.06
C ARG A 113 -4.23 6.63 15.86
N ASN A 114 -5.13 6.88 16.82
CA ASN A 114 -6.57 6.65 16.63
C ASN A 114 -7.06 7.54 15.48
N VAL A 115 -7.73 6.96 14.48
CA VAL A 115 -8.18 7.70 13.29
C VAL A 115 -9.55 8.32 13.53
N TYR A 116 -9.63 9.61 13.21
CA TYR A 116 -10.83 10.41 13.21
C TYR A 116 -11.12 10.88 11.78
N VAL A 117 -12.38 10.83 11.40
CA VAL A 117 -12.91 11.17 10.08
C VAL A 117 -13.88 12.35 10.23
N PHE A 118 -13.76 13.36 9.38
CA PHE A 118 -14.77 14.42 9.27
C PHE A 118 -15.86 13.93 8.33
N VAL A 119 -17.04 13.68 8.88
CA VAL A 119 -18.17 13.11 8.15
C VAL A 119 -19.24 14.14 7.86
N ASN A 120 -19.81 14.06 6.66
CA ASN A 120 -20.91 14.88 6.18
C ASN A 120 -22.11 13.98 5.88
N PRO A 121 -23.24 14.11 6.60
CA PRO A 121 -24.45 13.33 6.34
C PRO A 121 -25.00 13.51 4.91
N VAL A 122 -25.46 12.42 4.32
CA VAL A 122 -26.10 12.35 3.00
C VAL A 122 -27.55 11.92 3.21
N ASP A 123 -28.50 12.65 2.60
CA ASP A 123 -29.95 12.40 2.67
C ASP A 123 -30.48 12.09 4.09
N ALA A 124 -29.91 12.79 5.09
CA ALA A 124 -30.17 12.56 6.50
C ALA A 124 -31.32 13.41 7.06
N GLU A 125 -31.72 13.13 8.30
CA GLU A 125 -32.70 13.93 9.04
C GLU A 125 -32.23 15.40 9.15
N PRO A 126 -33.13 16.39 9.04
CA PRO A 126 -32.79 17.79 9.25
C PRO A 126 -32.00 18.02 10.53
N ASN A 127 -30.96 18.87 10.45
CA ASN A 127 -30.03 19.17 11.53
C ASN A 127 -29.18 17.98 12.04
N THR A 128 -29.09 16.85 11.30
CA THR A 128 -28.07 15.84 11.58
C THR A 128 -26.68 16.48 11.50
N PRO A 129 -25.83 16.40 12.55
CA PRO A 129 -24.58 17.13 12.59
C PRO A 129 -23.50 16.50 11.71
N SER A 130 -22.80 17.33 10.92
CA SER A 130 -21.46 17.02 10.40
C SER A 130 -20.41 17.19 11.51
N GLY A 131 -19.26 16.54 11.35
CA GLY A 131 -18.09 16.79 12.21
C GLY A 131 -17.14 15.62 12.34
N TRP A 132 -16.13 15.77 13.20
CA TRP A 132 -15.16 14.73 13.52
C TRP A 132 -15.77 13.56 14.30
N THR A 133 -15.65 12.33 13.83
CA THR A 133 -15.97 11.13 14.62
C THR A 133 -14.88 10.06 14.46
N MET A 134 -14.88 9.01 15.28
CA MET A 134 -13.89 7.93 15.14
C MET A 134 -14.18 7.12 13.88
N ALA A 135 -13.14 6.74 13.13
CA ALA A 135 -13.26 5.88 11.94
C ALA A 135 -14.04 4.58 12.22
N MET A 136 -13.84 3.99 13.41
CA MET A 136 -14.54 2.79 13.88
C MET A 136 -16.05 2.94 14.10
N ASN A 137 -16.61 4.15 13.98
CA ASN A 137 -18.06 4.35 13.95
C ASN A 137 -18.67 4.04 12.57
N LEU A 138 -17.86 3.96 11.52
CA LEU A 138 -18.26 3.61 10.15
C LEU A 138 -18.32 2.09 9.94
N GLU A 139 -19.19 1.65 9.04
CA GLU A 139 -19.25 0.28 8.54
C GLU A 139 -17.89 -0.14 7.94
N GLY A 140 -17.38 -1.30 8.35
CA GLY A 140 -16.02 -1.73 8.01
C GLY A 140 -14.90 -0.94 8.70
N GLY A 141 -15.20 0.00 9.60
CA GLY A 141 -14.21 0.73 10.40
C GLY A 141 -13.30 1.66 9.60
N PHE A 142 -13.66 2.00 8.35
CA PHE A 142 -12.79 2.73 7.40
C PHE A 142 -11.49 1.97 7.06
N LEU A 143 -11.48 0.65 7.27
CA LEU A 143 -10.34 -0.24 7.09
C LEU A 143 -9.78 -0.17 5.66
N ASN A 144 -8.44 -0.14 5.55
CA ASN A 144 -7.68 -0.10 4.30
C ASN A 144 -7.85 1.16 3.44
N GLU A 145 -8.60 2.17 3.91
CA GLU A 145 -8.62 3.47 3.23
C GLU A 145 -7.26 4.16 3.38
N THR A 146 -6.70 4.63 2.26
CA THR A 146 -5.48 5.44 2.24
C THR A 146 -5.84 6.89 2.59
N VAL A 147 -5.07 7.46 3.51
CA VAL A 147 -5.31 8.78 4.10
C VAL A 147 -4.49 9.87 3.42
N GLY A 148 -3.40 9.49 2.76
CA GLY A 148 -2.47 10.40 2.09
C GLY A 148 -1.01 9.93 2.24
N LEU A 149 -0.08 10.79 1.84
CA LEU A 149 1.35 10.56 2.01
C LEU A 149 1.82 10.91 3.44
N ALA A 150 2.93 10.33 3.87
CA ALA A 150 3.52 10.61 5.18
C ALA A 150 5.05 10.82 5.12
N PRO A 151 5.56 12.01 5.48
CA PRO A 151 4.82 13.21 5.94
C PRO A 151 3.84 13.80 4.89
N ALA A 152 2.77 14.41 5.39
CA ALA A 152 1.70 15.00 4.59
C ALA A 152 2.10 16.30 3.88
N SER A 153 3.06 17.04 4.45
CA SER A 153 3.82 18.04 3.70
C SER A 153 5.20 17.46 3.40
N TRP A 154 5.50 17.31 2.11
CA TRP A 154 6.82 16.93 1.65
C TRP A 154 7.31 17.99 0.67
N ALA A 155 8.34 18.73 1.06
CA ALA A 155 9.10 19.57 0.13
C ALA A 155 9.95 18.63 -0.73
N LEU A 156 9.33 18.08 -1.76
CA LEU A 156 9.93 17.16 -2.72
C LEU A 156 10.03 17.83 -4.10
N PRO A 157 11.18 17.78 -4.78
CA PRO A 157 11.18 17.31 -6.17
C PRO A 157 10.74 15.80 -6.20
N PRO A 158 10.11 15.24 -7.25
CA PRO A 158 8.67 14.83 -7.20
C PRO A 158 8.20 13.35 -6.82
N PRO A 159 7.06 12.71 -7.30
CA PRO A 159 6.51 11.42 -6.79
C PRO A 159 6.18 10.33 -7.86
N GLY A 160 5.88 9.07 -7.49
CA GLY A 160 4.92 8.24 -8.27
C GLY A 160 5.42 7.33 -9.42
N GLU A 161 6.08 6.22 -9.07
CA GLU A 161 6.81 5.24 -9.94
C GLU A 161 8.26 5.58 -10.30
N HIS A 162 8.84 6.59 -9.64
CA HIS A 162 10.03 7.18 -10.22
C HIS A 162 11.32 6.55 -9.77
N LYS A 163 12.11 6.36 -10.79
CA LYS A 163 13.53 6.29 -10.65
C LYS A 163 14.10 7.69 -10.74
N THR A 164 15.09 7.99 -9.91
CA THR A 164 15.95 9.13 -10.19
C THR A 164 17.19 8.66 -10.90
N VAL A 165 17.59 9.44 -11.90
CA VAL A 165 18.79 9.18 -12.67
C VAL A 165 20.02 9.39 -11.77
N THR A 166 20.68 8.30 -11.39
CA THR A 166 21.88 8.31 -10.54
C THR A 166 23.17 8.30 -11.36
N ASP A 167 23.15 7.70 -12.55
CA ASP A 167 24.30 7.72 -13.45
C ASP A 167 24.34 9.02 -14.26
N LYS A 168 25.44 9.77 -14.14
CA LYS A 168 25.72 10.97 -14.95
C LYS A 168 25.83 10.68 -16.45
N SER A 169 25.94 9.41 -16.81
CA SER A 169 26.07 8.86 -18.16
C SER A 169 24.80 8.17 -18.65
N ALA A 170 23.64 8.42 -18.02
CA ALA A 170 22.38 7.73 -18.32
C ALA A 170 21.86 8.00 -19.75
N VAL A 171 22.33 7.22 -20.71
CA VAL A 171 22.00 7.42 -22.13
C VAL A 171 20.55 7.06 -22.44
N ILE A 172 19.86 7.96 -23.15
CA ILE A 172 18.60 7.68 -23.85
C ILE A 172 18.88 6.71 -25.01
N ARG A 173 18.02 5.69 -25.14
CA ARG A 173 18.16 4.61 -26.10
C ARG A 173 17.02 4.58 -27.09
N ASP A 174 17.33 4.06 -28.27
CA ASP A 174 16.33 3.68 -29.26
C ASP A 174 15.41 2.56 -28.75
N ASP A 175 14.32 2.35 -29.47
CA ASP A 175 13.38 1.27 -29.20
C ASP A 175 13.96 -0.11 -29.60
N ARG A 176 13.14 -1.16 -29.45
CA ARG A 176 13.46 -2.54 -29.79
C ARG A 176 13.95 -2.68 -31.24
N PRO A 177 14.82 -3.67 -31.54
CA PRO A 177 15.35 -4.70 -30.62
C PRO A 177 16.73 -4.38 -30.02
N ALA A 178 17.39 -3.31 -30.50
CA ALA A 178 18.81 -3.08 -30.21
C ALA A 178 19.08 -2.20 -28.99
N TYR A 179 18.11 -1.35 -28.59
CA TYR A 179 18.28 -0.38 -27.50
C TYR A 179 19.56 0.47 -27.67
N ALA A 180 19.84 0.88 -28.90
CA ALA A 180 21.07 1.58 -29.29
C ALA A 180 21.19 2.94 -28.60
N SER A 181 22.42 3.40 -28.35
CA SER A 181 22.68 4.72 -27.74
C SER A 181 22.35 5.85 -28.71
N ARG A 182 21.48 6.79 -28.32
CA ARG A 182 21.22 8.03 -29.10
C ARG A 182 22.26 9.13 -28.88
N GLY A 183 23.30 8.89 -28.05
CA GLY A 183 24.31 9.88 -27.68
C GLY A 183 23.80 11.05 -26.81
N LYS A 184 22.51 11.09 -26.47
CA LYS A 184 21.90 12.04 -25.53
C LYS A 184 21.73 11.38 -24.16
N THR A 185 21.97 12.11 -23.09
CA THR A 185 21.79 11.63 -21.70
C THR A 185 20.55 12.25 -21.05
N ILE A 186 19.95 11.50 -20.13
CA ILE A 186 19.04 12.06 -19.13
C ILE A 186 19.93 12.66 -18.02
N PRO A 187 19.74 13.92 -17.59
CA PRO A 187 20.56 14.51 -16.55
C PRO A 187 20.43 13.76 -15.21
N ALA A 188 21.55 13.55 -14.51
CA ALA A 188 21.51 13.01 -13.15
C ALA A 188 20.69 13.92 -12.21
N GLY A 189 19.92 13.32 -11.30
CA GLY A 189 18.92 14.01 -10.49
C GLY A 189 17.56 14.21 -11.20
N SER A 190 17.42 13.84 -12.48
CA SER A 190 16.13 13.87 -13.18
C SER A 190 15.20 12.76 -12.69
N PHE A 191 13.92 13.09 -12.65
CA PHE A 191 12.89 12.28 -12.02
C PHE A 191 11.97 11.66 -13.07
N VAL A 192 11.97 10.32 -13.21
CA VAL A 192 11.37 9.62 -14.37
C VAL A 192 10.52 8.39 -14.02
N HIS A 193 9.29 8.33 -14.55
CA HIS A 193 8.26 7.31 -14.30
C HIS A 193 8.48 6.10 -15.23
N VAL A 194 8.29 4.86 -14.76
CA VAL A 194 8.65 3.64 -15.51
C VAL A 194 7.44 3.02 -16.23
N LEU A 195 7.21 3.46 -17.46
CA LEU A 195 6.12 3.02 -18.32
C LEU A 195 6.14 1.51 -18.64
N GLU A 196 7.32 0.92 -18.89
CA GLU A 196 7.48 -0.53 -19.06
C GLU A 196 8.93 -1.00 -18.92
N ALA A 197 9.13 -2.31 -18.77
CA ALA A 197 10.42 -2.99 -18.69
C ALA A 197 10.67 -3.93 -19.90
N SER A 198 11.91 -4.06 -20.35
CA SER A 198 12.30 -4.81 -21.55
C SER A 198 12.12 -6.33 -21.40
N LYS A 199 11.19 -6.93 -22.17
CA LYS A 199 10.85 -8.37 -22.07
C LYS A 199 11.77 -9.28 -22.91
N ASP A 200 12.52 -8.69 -23.83
CA ASP A 200 13.37 -9.31 -24.86
C ASP A 200 14.86 -9.35 -24.48
N THR A 201 15.26 -8.76 -23.35
CA THR A 201 16.64 -8.73 -22.88
C THR A 201 16.99 -9.90 -21.96
N LYS A 202 18.30 -10.15 -21.77
CA LYS A 202 18.83 -11.03 -20.71
C LYS A 202 19.78 -10.23 -19.80
N PRO A 203 19.48 -10.05 -18.50
CA PRO A 203 18.20 -10.38 -17.84
C PRO A 203 17.02 -9.61 -18.45
N ALA A 204 15.79 -10.09 -18.23
CA ALA A 204 14.60 -9.30 -18.51
C ALA A 204 14.57 -8.05 -17.60
N GLY A 205 14.00 -6.95 -18.09
CA GLY A 205 14.00 -5.65 -17.40
C GLY A 205 15.35 -4.93 -17.37
N LYS A 206 16.31 -5.32 -18.21
CA LYS A 206 17.61 -4.63 -18.32
C LYS A 206 17.45 -3.16 -18.74
N PHE A 207 16.47 -2.87 -19.60
CA PHE A 207 16.08 -1.52 -19.97
C PHE A 207 14.65 -1.25 -19.49
N VAL A 208 14.36 0.02 -19.23
CA VAL A 208 13.03 0.53 -18.90
C VAL A 208 12.70 1.74 -19.76
N ARG A 209 11.45 1.84 -20.20
CA ARG A 209 10.92 2.99 -20.95
C ARG A 209 10.36 3.99 -19.94
N VAL A 210 10.73 5.26 -20.08
CA VAL A 210 10.42 6.27 -19.06
C VAL A 210 9.88 7.58 -19.65
N CYS A 211 9.05 8.26 -18.86
CA CYS A 211 8.58 9.62 -19.09
C CYS A 211 8.95 10.54 -17.91
N ALA A 212 8.85 11.86 -18.10
CA ALA A 212 8.98 12.84 -17.03
C ALA A 212 7.76 12.81 -16.09
N GLY A 213 7.84 13.46 -14.91
CA GLY A 213 6.66 13.68 -14.07
C GLY A 213 6.89 14.61 -12.86
N THR A 214 5.80 15.07 -12.23
CA THR A 214 5.80 16.10 -11.16
C THR A 214 4.82 15.80 -10.01
N ILE A 215 5.07 16.41 -8.83
CA ILE A 215 4.21 16.48 -7.62
C ILE A 215 3.53 17.82 -7.82
N ASP A 216 2.23 17.88 -7.56
CA ASP A 216 1.73 19.01 -6.80
C ASP A 216 0.99 18.50 -5.55
N GLY A 217 1.41 18.98 -4.37
CA GLY A 217 0.96 18.51 -3.05
C GLY A 217 0.88 16.97 -2.89
N GLU A 218 -0.34 16.45 -2.92
CA GLU A 218 -0.69 15.03 -2.74
C GLU A 218 -1.05 14.32 -4.07
N SER A 219 -0.66 14.87 -5.22
CA SER A 219 -1.01 14.34 -6.56
C SER A 219 0.22 14.21 -7.47
N PHE A 220 0.20 13.17 -8.31
CA PHE A 220 1.16 12.97 -9.39
C PHE A 220 0.63 13.49 -10.72
N THR A 221 1.51 14.07 -11.54
CA THR A 221 1.25 14.46 -12.93
C THR A 221 2.30 13.84 -13.85
N GLN A 222 1.87 13.05 -14.84
CA GLN A 222 2.73 12.46 -15.85
C GLN A 222 3.10 13.47 -16.95
N GLY A 223 4.38 13.51 -17.35
CA GLY A 223 4.90 14.36 -18.42
C GLY A 223 5.25 13.60 -19.71
N GLU A 224 5.99 14.27 -20.60
CA GLU A 224 6.38 13.71 -21.91
C GLU A 224 7.28 12.46 -21.81
N GLU A 225 7.18 11.59 -22.81
CA GLU A 225 8.01 10.39 -22.93
C GLU A 225 9.45 10.71 -23.35
N ILE A 226 10.41 10.17 -22.61
CA ILE A 226 11.86 10.37 -22.84
C ILE A 226 12.44 9.24 -23.69
N GLY A 227 11.92 8.01 -23.52
CA GLY A 227 12.34 6.80 -24.22
C GLY A 227 12.98 5.77 -23.29
N TRP A 228 13.79 4.85 -23.84
CA TRP A 228 14.41 3.77 -23.07
C TRP A 228 15.72 4.21 -22.39
N THR A 229 16.01 3.66 -21.21
CA THR A 229 17.29 3.78 -20.51
C THR A 229 17.62 2.49 -19.75
N SER A 230 18.84 2.33 -19.24
CA SER A 230 19.19 1.15 -18.42
C SER A 230 18.50 1.22 -17.06
N ALA A 231 17.92 0.12 -16.61
CA ALA A 231 17.36 0.03 -15.26
C ALA A 231 18.42 0.18 -14.16
N SER A 232 19.71 0.03 -14.51
CA SER A 232 20.85 0.31 -13.62
C SER A 232 21.18 1.80 -13.47
N ASN A 233 20.69 2.68 -14.34
CA ASN A 233 20.97 4.12 -14.31
C ASN A 233 20.11 4.86 -13.26
N LEU A 234 19.33 4.09 -12.50
CA LEU A 234 18.01 4.46 -12.00
C LEU A 234 17.80 3.82 -10.61
N SER A 235 17.91 4.60 -9.54
CA SER A 235 17.59 4.15 -8.17
C SER A 235 16.11 4.32 -7.88
N ASP A 236 15.52 3.43 -7.07
CA ASP A 236 14.14 3.61 -6.60
C ASP A 236 14.00 4.88 -5.73
N GLY A 237 12.99 5.70 -6.03
CA GLY A 237 12.72 6.96 -5.35
C GLY A 237 13.54 8.16 -5.85
N CYS A 238 13.38 9.28 -5.16
CA CYS A 238 14.20 10.49 -5.32
C CYS A 238 15.63 10.19 -4.88
N SER A 239 16.62 10.18 -5.78
CA SER A 239 18.00 9.91 -5.40
C SER A 239 18.63 11.11 -4.70
N ASP A 240 19.36 10.84 -3.61
CA ASP A 240 20.79 11.06 -3.33
C ASP A 240 21.52 12.34 -3.85
N VAL A 241 20.87 13.24 -4.57
CA VAL A 241 21.46 14.43 -5.21
C VAL A 241 20.96 15.73 -4.58
N TYR A 242 19.84 15.71 -3.86
CA TYR A 242 19.37 16.82 -3.01
C TYR A 242 19.07 16.38 -1.58
N GLY A 243 20.15 15.96 -0.91
CA GLY A 243 20.22 15.75 0.53
C GLY A 243 21.66 15.47 0.89
N SER A 244 22.38 16.47 1.43
CA SER A 244 23.68 16.19 2.05
C SER A 244 23.47 15.19 3.20
N THR A 245 24.56 14.55 3.65
CA THR A 245 24.56 13.64 4.81
C THR A 245 24.11 14.29 6.14
N GLU A 246 23.75 15.57 6.12
CA GLU A 246 23.17 16.36 7.21
C GLU A 246 21.64 16.26 7.27
N TRP A 247 20.97 15.80 6.20
CA TRP A 247 19.49 15.74 6.08
C TRP A 247 18.93 14.31 6.01
N ALA A 248 19.74 13.33 5.61
CA ALA A 248 19.38 11.93 5.67
C ALA A 248 19.45 11.42 7.13
N ASP A 249 18.49 11.81 7.97
CA ASP A 249 18.34 11.22 9.31
C ASP A 249 18.09 9.72 9.15
N GLN A 250 19.13 8.94 9.46
CA GLN A 250 19.11 7.49 9.38
C GLN A 250 18.13 6.88 10.40
N GLN A 251 17.72 7.62 11.43
CA GLN A 251 16.71 7.21 12.41
C GLN A 251 15.35 7.89 12.18
N GLY A 252 15.23 8.67 11.11
CA GLY A 252 14.07 9.48 10.75
C GLY A 252 12.81 8.67 10.43
N MET A 253 11.70 9.39 10.28
CA MET A 253 10.34 8.82 10.21
C MET A 253 10.09 7.90 9.00
N ASN A 254 10.94 7.94 7.99
CA ASN A 254 10.86 7.21 6.74
C ASN A 254 12.16 6.45 6.40
N ALA A 255 13.10 6.36 7.36
CA ALA A 255 14.41 5.76 7.17
C ALA A 255 14.32 4.24 7.06
N CYS A 256 14.80 3.71 5.93
CA CYS A 256 14.75 2.30 5.61
C CYS A 256 16.04 1.56 6.00
N TRP A 257 15.87 0.34 6.49
CA TRP A 257 16.98 -0.48 6.99
C TRP A 257 16.87 -1.93 6.54
N ARG A 258 18.03 -2.56 6.28
CA ARG A 258 18.15 -3.99 5.99
C ARG A 258 19.41 -4.56 6.64
N SER A 259 19.26 -5.61 7.45
CA SER A 259 20.37 -6.35 8.07
C SER A 259 21.41 -5.47 8.79
N GLY A 260 20.96 -4.41 9.47
CA GLY A 260 21.80 -3.49 10.24
C GLY A 260 22.40 -2.33 9.43
N LYS A 261 22.07 -2.22 8.13
CA LYS A 261 22.50 -1.12 7.26
C LYS A 261 21.31 -0.21 6.93
N PHE A 262 21.53 1.09 7.00
CA PHE A 262 20.65 2.08 6.39
C PHE A 262 20.72 1.93 4.86
N ILE A 263 19.57 1.99 4.19
CA ILE A 263 19.44 1.77 2.74
C ILE A 263 18.70 2.91 2.03
N GLY A 264 18.68 4.12 2.62
CA GLY A 264 17.94 5.27 2.12
C GLY A 264 16.62 5.51 2.86
N GLN A 265 15.85 6.50 2.40
CA GLN A 265 14.51 6.81 2.89
C GLN A 265 13.49 6.50 1.78
N LYS A 266 12.25 6.13 2.14
CA LYS A 266 11.18 5.83 1.17
C LYS A 266 9.93 6.70 1.37
N LEU A 267 9.19 6.94 0.30
CA LEU A 267 7.86 7.54 0.39
C LEU A 267 6.92 6.57 1.13
N LEU A 268 6.21 7.06 2.14
CA LEU A 268 5.22 6.30 2.89
C LEU A 268 3.80 6.74 2.53
N VAL A 269 2.88 5.79 2.53
CA VAL A 269 1.43 5.98 2.43
C VAL A 269 0.82 5.66 3.79
N SER A 270 0.05 6.59 4.33
CA SER A 270 -0.74 6.38 5.55
C SER A 270 -2.03 5.64 5.21
N ILE A 271 -2.34 4.60 5.99
CA ILE A 271 -3.46 3.69 5.74
C ILE A 271 -4.12 3.29 7.06
N VAL A 272 -5.44 3.12 7.07
CA VAL A 272 -6.17 2.76 8.28
C VAL A 272 -6.09 1.24 8.52
N GLY A 273 -5.58 0.88 9.69
CA GLY A 273 -5.45 -0.50 10.18
C GLY A 273 -6.70 -1.03 10.88
N THR A 274 -6.57 -2.23 11.42
CA THR A 274 -7.68 -3.11 11.82
C THR A 274 -8.38 -2.72 13.12
N GLY A 275 -7.73 -1.96 14.00
CA GLY A 275 -8.35 -1.33 15.17
C GLY A 275 -8.78 0.12 14.93
N GLY A 276 -8.68 0.63 13.69
CA GLY A 276 -8.91 2.03 13.36
C GLY A 276 -7.73 2.93 13.71
N GLU A 277 -6.53 2.38 13.84
CA GLU A 277 -5.27 3.10 13.98
C GLU A 277 -4.66 3.47 12.61
N LEU A 278 -3.86 4.54 12.58
CA LEU A 278 -3.06 4.91 11.41
C LEU A 278 -1.77 4.07 11.38
N GLU A 279 -1.70 3.18 10.40
CA GLU A 279 -0.49 2.49 9.98
C GLU A 279 0.13 3.20 8.76
N GLN A 280 1.34 2.77 8.40
CA GLN A 280 2.07 3.27 7.24
C GLN A 280 2.62 2.09 6.46
N ILE A 281 2.69 2.20 5.13
CA ILE A 281 3.40 1.27 4.25
C ILE A 281 4.22 2.06 3.24
N THR A 282 5.20 1.44 2.58
CA THR A 282 5.93 2.14 1.49
C THR A 282 5.03 2.27 0.26
N LEU A 283 5.20 3.34 -0.54
CA LEU A 283 4.45 3.51 -1.79
C LEU A 283 4.60 2.29 -2.71
N GLU A 284 5.81 1.76 -2.84
CA GLU A 284 6.14 0.54 -3.61
C GLU A 284 5.28 -0.68 -3.24
N SER A 285 4.81 -0.75 -1.99
CA SER A 285 4.08 -1.89 -1.45
C SER A 285 2.57 -1.66 -1.34
N LEU A 286 2.08 -0.47 -1.72
CA LEU A 286 0.65 -0.15 -1.73
C LEU A 286 -0.10 -1.04 -2.72
N GLU A 287 0.32 -1.13 -3.99
CA GLU A 287 -0.37 -1.94 -5.00
C GLU A 287 -0.48 -3.43 -4.60
N PRO A 288 0.60 -4.15 -4.22
CA PRO A 288 0.47 -5.55 -3.85
C PRO A 288 -0.34 -5.74 -2.56
N TYR A 289 -0.32 -4.79 -1.62
CA TYR A 289 -1.19 -4.81 -0.46
C TYR A 289 -2.67 -4.64 -0.83
N MET A 290 -3.02 -3.66 -1.66
CA MET A 290 -4.40 -3.46 -2.11
C MET A 290 -4.91 -4.65 -2.93
N ARG A 291 -4.06 -5.25 -3.77
CA ARG A 291 -4.38 -6.50 -4.48
C ARG A 291 -4.68 -7.66 -3.53
N LEU A 292 -3.94 -7.77 -2.42
CA LEU A 292 -4.19 -8.77 -1.37
C LEU A 292 -5.56 -8.54 -0.69
N VAL A 293 -5.88 -7.29 -0.37
CA VAL A 293 -7.17 -6.87 0.20
C VAL A 293 -8.33 -7.19 -0.76
N GLU A 294 -8.20 -6.83 -2.04
CA GLU A 294 -9.22 -7.09 -3.06
C GLU A 294 -9.45 -8.59 -3.30
N GLU A 295 -8.39 -9.41 -3.37
CA GLU A 295 -8.51 -10.86 -3.51
C GLU A 295 -9.15 -11.53 -2.27
N ALA A 296 -8.95 -10.96 -1.07
CA ALA A 296 -9.63 -11.42 0.15
C ALA A 296 -11.12 -11.02 0.15
N ALA A 297 -11.44 -9.79 -0.26
CA ALA A 297 -12.80 -9.29 -0.35
C ALA A 297 -13.67 -10.13 -1.31
N LYS A 298 -13.11 -10.63 -2.42
CA LYS A 298 -13.77 -11.55 -3.37
C LYS A 298 -14.26 -12.87 -2.74
N VAL A 299 -13.78 -13.23 -1.54
CA VAL A 299 -14.24 -14.39 -0.76
C VAL A 299 -14.84 -14.00 0.59
N ASN A 300 -15.30 -12.75 0.74
CA ASN A 300 -15.88 -12.17 1.96
C ASN A 300 -14.93 -12.18 3.18
N LEU A 301 -13.62 -12.07 2.95
CA LEU A 301 -12.62 -11.90 4.02
C LEU A 301 -12.10 -10.46 4.04
N ALA A 302 -12.05 -9.86 5.23
CA ALA A 302 -11.41 -8.58 5.47
C ALA A 302 -9.97 -8.81 5.95
N VAL A 303 -9.01 -8.83 5.02
CA VAL A 303 -7.59 -8.72 5.35
C VAL A 303 -7.28 -7.25 5.65
N GLY A 304 -6.53 -7.00 6.72
CA GLY A 304 -6.12 -5.67 7.12
C GLY A 304 -4.82 -5.68 7.92
N LEU A 305 -4.24 -4.50 8.10
CA LEU A 305 -3.00 -4.29 8.85
C LEU A 305 -3.22 -4.22 10.37
N GLU A 306 -2.36 -4.90 11.12
CA GLU A 306 -2.07 -4.66 12.54
C GLU A 306 -0.74 -3.90 12.72
N SER A 307 0.22 -4.06 11.79
CA SER A 307 1.43 -3.24 11.72
C SER A 307 2.06 -3.28 10.33
N GLY A 308 2.27 -2.11 9.74
CA GLY A 308 3.02 -1.95 8.50
C GLY A 308 4.50 -1.60 8.73
N PHE A 309 4.96 -0.57 8.03
CA PHE A 309 6.27 0.06 8.21
C PHE A 309 6.52 0.47 9.67
N ARG A 310 7.77 0.33 10.12
CA ARG A 310 8.21 0.78 11.45
C ARG A 310 9.39 1.72 11.30
N THR A 311 9.30 2.88 11.93
CA THR A 311 10.45 3.79 12.09
C THR A 311 11.53 3.14 12.95
N TYR A 312 12.78 3.64 12.85
CA TYR A 312 13.87 3.19 13.71
C TYR A 312 13.53 3.38 15.20
N ALA A 313 12.92 4.51 15.56
CA ALA A 313 12.45 4.79 16.92
C ALA A 313 11.36 3.81 17.40
N LYS A 314 10.36 3.48 16.57
CA LYS A 314 9.32 2.49 16.91
C LYS A 314 9.94 1.11 17.13
N GLN A 315 10.85 0.67 16.26
CA GLN A 315 11.53 -0.61 16.42
C GLN A 315 12.45 -0.65 17.65
N LYS A 316 13.16 0.45 17.95
CA LYS A 316 13.97 0.58 19.17
C LYS A 316 13.11 0.47 20.44
N ALA A 317 11.97 1.16 20.50
CA ALA A 317 11.07 1.11 21.65
C ALA A 317 10.54 -0.32 21.90
N LEU A 318 10.19 -1.06 20.84
CA LEU A 318 9.77 -2.45 20.92
C LEU A 318 10.91 -3.36 21.44
N HIS A 319 12.10 -3.24 20.86
CA HIS A 319 13.27 -4.01 21.26
C HIS A 319 13.71 -3.74 22.72
N ASP A 320 13.74 -2.47 23.13
CA ASP A 320 14.13 -2.09 24.49
C ASP A 320 13.09 -2.55 25.53
N GLY A 321 11.79 -2.50 25.19
CA GLY A 321 10.73 -3.02 26.04
C GLY A 321 10.76 -4.55 26.18
N PHE A 322 11.12 -5.25 25.10
CA PHE A 322 11.37 -6.70 25.11
C PHE A 322 12.56 -7.07 26.01
N LEU A 323 13.71 -6.40 25.85
CA LEU A 323 14.89 -6.63 26.70
C LEU A 323 14.60 -6.35 28.18
N ALA A 324 13.81 -5.31 28.46
CA ALA A 324 13.36 -4.95 29.80
C ALA A 324 12.20 -5.84 30.32
N LYS A 325 11.74 -6.84 29.56
CA LYS A 325 10.63 -7.75 29.88
C LYS A 325 9.35 -7.02 30.32
N LYS A 326 9.07 -5.87 29.71
CA LYS A 326 7.86 -5.09 30.02
C LYS A 326 6.60 -5.86 29.59
N PRO A 327 5.49 -5.82 30.37
CA PRO A 327 4.23 -6.41 29.95
C PRO A 327 3.79 -5.90 28.57
N GLY A 328 3.36 -6.82 27.70
CA GLY A 328 2.92 -6.50 26.33
C GLY A 328 4.02 -6.40 25.26
N PHE A 329 5.30 -6.54 25.62
CA PHE A 329 6.40 -6.51 24.65
C PHE A 329 6.84 -7.92 24.22
N ASN A 330 6.56 -8.26 22.96
CA ASN A 330 6.98 -9.51 22.32
C ASN A 330 8.44 -9.44 21.85
N LEU A 331 9.01 -10.59 21.44
CA LEU A 331 10.33 -10.67 20.80
C LEU A 331 10.39 -9.70 19.61
N ALA A 332 11.33 -8.75 19.67
CA ALA A 332 11.53 -7.77 18.61
C ALA A 332 12.98 -7.78 18.14
N ALA A 333 13.18 -7.70 16.82
CA ALA A 333 14.50 -7.57 16.22
C ALA A 333 15.18 -6.25 16.66
N ARG A 334 16.52 -6.21 16.64
CA ARG A 334 17.28 -4.98 16.91
C ARG A 334 16.87 -3.87 15.93
N PRO A 335 16.86 -2.60 16.36
CA PRO A 335 16.63 -1.51 15.42
C PRO A 335 17.74 -1.50 14.35
N GLY A 336 17.32 -1.35 13.10
CA GLY A 336 18.14 -1.52 11.90
C GLY A 336 18.08 -2.93 11.29
N THR A 337 17.48 -3.93 11.96
CA THR A 337 17.44 -5.32 11.47
C THR A 337 16.03 -5.89 11.28
N SER A 338 14.97 -5.09 11.42
CA SER A 338 13.58 -5.55 11.20
C SER A 338 13.14 -5.31 9.75
N ASN A 339 12.48 -6.30 9.14
CA ASN A 339 11.94 -6.16 7.78
C ASN A 339 10.73 -5.19 7.69
N HIS A 340 10.16 -4.77 8.83
CA HIS A 340 9.22 -3.63 8.86
C HIS A 340 9.93 -2.30 8.63
N GLN A 341 11.23 -2.18 8.96
CA GLN A 341 12.03 -1.01 8.60
C GLN A 341 12.50 -1.07 7.14
N HIS A 342 12.45 -2.23 6.49
CA HIS A 342 12.61 -2.30 5.02
C HIS A 342 11.33 -1.88 4.29
N GLY A 343 10.17 -2.01 4.94
CA GLY A 343 8.86 -1.80 4.34
C GLY A 343 8.33 -2.98 3.53
N GLN A 344 8.92 -4.18 3.66
CA GLN A 344 8.40 -5.40 3.03
C GLN A 344 7.56 -6.28 3.98
N ALA A 345 7.61 -6.05 5.29
CA ALA A 345 6.90 -6.85 6.28
C ALA A 345 5.56 -6.22 6.70
N PHE A 346 4.58 -7.09 6.83
CA PHE A 346 3.19 -6.79 7.13
C PHE A 346 2.71 -7.74 8.23
N ASP A 347 2.21 -7.18 9.31
CA ASP A 347 1.45 -7.94 10.31
C ASP A 347 -0.04 -7.84 9.94
N PHE A 348 -0.64 -8.97 9.56
CA PHE A 348 -2.05 -9.05 9.18
C PHE A 348 -2.91 -9.62 10.31
N ASN A 349 -4.19 -9.21 10.35
CA ASN A 349 -5.28 -9.63 11.25
C ASN A 349 -5.71 -11.11 11.14
N THR A 350 -4.72 -11.98 11.14
CA THR A 350 -4.81 -13.44 11.03
C THR A 350 -5.41 -14.11 12.25
N GLY A 351 -5.49 -13.44 13.42
CA GLY A 351 -6.25 -13.87 14.61
C GLY A 351 -5.93 -15.24 15.22
N GLY A 352 -5.01 -16.02 14.63
CA GLY A 352 -4.60 -17.34 15.05
C GLY A 352 -3.85 -18.09 13.95
N PHE A 353 -3.48 -19.34 14.24
CA PHE A 353 -2.96 -20.30 13.25
C PHE A 353 -4.11 -21.03 12.51
N ASP A 354 -3.91 -22.29 12.15
CA ASP A 354 -4.88 -23.14 11.44
C ASP A 354 -6.26 -23.10 12.11
N GLY A 355 -7.32 -22.97 11.30
CA GLY A 355 -8.69 -22.75 11.77
C GLY A 355 -9.15 -21.29 11.73
N ASN A 356 -8.24 -20.31 11.66
CA ASN A 356 -8.63 -18.92 11.38
C ASN A 356 -8.84 -18.70 9.87
N PRO A 357 -9.99 -18.15 9.42
CA PRO A 357 -10.28 -17.94 7.99
C PRO A 357 -9.24 -17.10 7.23
N VAL A 358 -8.71 -16.02 7.84
CA VAL A 358 -7.72 -15.13 7.20
C VAL A 358 -6.39 -15.85 7.04
N TYR A 359 -5.92 -16.54 8.08
CA TYR A 359 -4.66 -17.29 8.04
C TYR A 359 -4.73 -18.48 7.06
N ASP A 360 -5.84 -19.24 7.06
CA ASP A 360 -6.03 -20.36 6.14
C ASP A 360 -6.24 -19.94 4.68
N TRP A 361 -6.71 -18.71 4.44
CA TRP A 361 -6.74 -18.10 3.11
C TRP A 361 -5.35 -17.64 2.67
N LEU A 362 -4.60 -16.91 3.52
CA LEU A 362 -3.23 -16.46 3.23
C LEU A 362 -2.29 -17.64 2.94
N LYS A 363 -2.43 -18.76 3.66
CA LYS A 363 -1.73 -20.03 3.38
C LYS A 363 -1.90 -20.54 1.95
N LYS A 364 -3.04 -20.26 1.30
CA LYS A 364 -3.39 -20.73 -0.04
C LYS A 364 -3.13 -19.68 -1.12
N LYS A 365 -3.32 -18.40 -0.80
CA LYS A 365 -3.33 -17.28 -1.76
C LYS A 365 -2.14 -16.33 -1.63
N GLY A 366 -1.58 -16.15 -0.44
CA GLY A 366 -0.43 -15.27 -0.18
C GLY A 366 0.72 -15.47 -1.18
N PRO A 367 1.22 -16.71 -1.38
CA PRO A 367 2.33 -16.95 -2.31
C PRO A 367 2.02 -16.61 -3.77
N SER A 368 0.79 -16.80 -4.24
CA SER A 368 0.40 -16.35 -5.59
C SER A 368 0.27 -14.83 -5.73
N LEU A 369 0.28 -14.11 -4.62
CA LEU A 369 0.20 -12.65 -4.53
C LEU A 369 1.52 -12.02 -4.02
N GLY A 370 2.60 -12.82 -3.95
CA GLY A 370 3.92 -12.37 -3.50
C GLY A 370 4.17 -12.42 -1.99
N PHE A 371 3.17 -12.75 -1.16
CA PHE A 371 3.30 -12.75 0.30
C PHE A 371 3.71 -14.11 0.86
N ILE A 372 4.84 -14.16 1.58
CA ILE A 372 5.39 -15.36 2.20
C ILE A 372 5.48 -15.19 3.71
N ARG A 373 5.08 -16.20 4.49
CA ARG A 373 5.20 -16.16 5.96
C ARG A 373 6.64 -16.47 6.38
N THR A 374 7.38 -15.45 6.76
CA THR A 374 8.82 -15.56 7.04
C THR A 374 9.15 -15.85 8.51
N VAL A 375 8.24 -15.63 9.47
CA VAL A 375 8.51 -15.87 10.90
C VAL A 375 7.68 -17.02 11.47
N ASN A 376 8.34 -18.13 11.84
CA ASN A 376 7.66 -19.40 12.14
C ASN A 376 6.63 -19.34 13.28
N LYS A 377 6.89 -18.59 14.36
CA LYS A 377 6.02 -18.46 15.54
C LYS A 377 4.94 -17.38 15.40
N GLU A 378 4.94 -16.64 14.31
CA GLU A 378 4.09 -15.47 14.12
C GLU A 378 3.17 -15.79 12.94
N HIS A 379 1.87 -15.98 13.22
CA HIS A 379 0.89 -16.25 12.16
C HIS A 379 0.57 -14.99 11.34
N TRP A 380 0.74 -13.83 11.98
CA TRP A 380 0.49 -12.48 11.45
C TRP A 380 1.59 -11.93 10.56
N HIS A 381 2.87 -12.30 10.76
CA HIS A 381 4.01 -11.70 10.05
C HIS A 381 4.21 -12.33 8.67
N TRP A 382 3.91 -11.58 7.62
CA TRP A 382 4.14 -11.95 6.21
C TRP A 382 5.01 -10.89 5.53
N GLU A 383 5.81 -11.32 4.55
CA GLU A 383 6.67 -10.44 3.77
C GLU A 383 6.33 -10.51 2.29
N TYR A 384 6.28 -9.35 1.65
CA TYR A 384 6.17 -9.25 0.20
C TYR A 384 7.55 -9.56 -0.43
N MET A 385 7.62 -10.70 -1.11
CA MET A 385 8.82 -11.31 -1.69
C MET A 385 8.52 -11.80 -3.12
N PRO A 386 8.27 -10.90 -4.08
CA PRO A 386 7.76 -11.25 -5.41
C PRO A 386 8.74 -12.10 -6.23
N ASP A 387 10.04 -11.96 -6.02
CA ASP A 387 11.08 -12.73 -6.74
C ASP A 387 11.17 -14.18 -6.23
N GLU A 388 11.04 -14.40 -4.93
CA GLU A 388 11.08 -15.73 -4.32
C GLU A 388 9.74 -16.46 -4.38
N ALA A 389 8.61 -15.73 -4.35
CA ALA A 389 7.27 -16.29 -4.28
C ALA A 389 6.92 -17.36 -5.35
N PRO A 390 7.34 -17.25 -6.63
CA PRO A 390 7.15 -18.30 -7.63
C PRO A 390 7.74 -19.66 -7.21
N ALA A 391 8.84 -19.69 -6.46
CA ALA A 391 9.41 -20.93 -5.94
C ALA A 391 8.54 -21.56 -4.84
N PHE A 392 7.91 -20.74 -3.99
CA PHE A 392 6.95 -21.19 -2.97
C PHE A 392 5.68 -21.74 -3.62
N VAL A 393 5.12 -21.05 -4.62
CA VAL A 393 3.97 -21.53 -5.41
C VAL A 393 4.29 -22.89 -6.04
N LYS A 394 5.43 -23.02 -6.73
CA LYS A 394 5.88 -24.29 -7.33
C LYS A 394 6.05 -25.41 -6.30
N ALA A 395 6.57 -25.09 -5.11
CA ALA A 395 6.75 -26.03 -4.02
C ALA A 395 5.47 -26.32 -3.20
N LYS A 396 4.34 -25.65 -3.51
CA LYS A 396 3.10 -25.66 -2.71
C LYS A 396 3.34 -25.29 -1.23
N LYS A 397 4.25 -24.35 -0.99
CA LYS A 397 4.60 -23.80 0.32
C LYS A 397 4.10 -22.37 0.48
N PHE A 398 3.94 -21.94 1.72
CA PHE A 398 3.55 -20.57 2.09
C PHE A 398 4.48 -19.91 3.11
N LYS A 399 5.47 -20.66 3.62
CA LYS A 399 6.35 -20.24 4.71
C LYS A 399 7.76 -20.80 4.56
N LEU A 400 8.72 -20.15 5.21
CA LEU A 400 10.06 -20.71 5.40
C LEU A 400 10.00 -21.94 6.33
N ASP A 401 10.79 -22.98 6.03
CA ASP A 401 10.77 -24.21 6.83
C ASP A 401 11.37 -23.98 8.24
N LYS A 402 12.47 -23.22 8.32
CA LYS A 402 13.08 -22.74 9.57
C LYS A 402 13.72 -21.37 9.38
N VAL A 403 13.41 -20.44 10.28
CA VAL A 403 14.14 -19.18 10.46
C VAL A 403 15.29 -19.44 11.41
N LYS A 404 16.51 -19.03 11.03
CA LYS A 404 17.55 -18.73 12.02
C LYS A 404 17.28 -17.30 12.49
N VAL A 405 16.76 -17.17 13.72
CA VAL A 405 16.71 -15.91 14.46
C VAL A 405 18.08 -15.66 15.06
#